data_AF-A0A932JFX1-F1
#
_entry.id   AF-A0A932JFX1-F1
#
_cell.length_a   1.000
_cell.length_b   1.000
_cell.length_c   1.000
_cell.angle_alpha   90.00
_cell.angle_beta   90.00
_cell.angle_gamma   90.00
#
_symmetry.space_group_name_H-M   'P 1'
#
loop_
_entity.id
_entity.type
_entity.pdbx_description
1 polymer ?
#
loop_
_entity_poly.entity_id
_entity_poly.type
_entity_poly.pdbx_seq_one_letter_code
_entity_poly.pdbx_strand_id
1 'polypeptide(L)'
;MKNRLFIFLATFLMMVAIQTEAKKIPFTVDAAQFRYDDTHSLCEFYYSFPDTALRYIKNGNKYIGSLRINLQINSSTLGVVDKKKWISDNISDTAIRTHRRNLIGQKSFILSPGQYTVEIEIYDINDSTTNAKTTLQLIVRTVPKNSIALSDIELASRIYPQNSSSADEVNSVFAKNNFIVVPNPKHEFIGTEPSLSIYSEIYNAKTFAHDSIRVEYKILDGAKREQFTVQLLRPALSDAIVESTSIPLDGLSSGLYYLQLMVQSVSNPTDNITAIKKFYVLNPEMPVELAPSLSEDELFHSSEFATLSAKRVEDEYSKAKILATHAEVQLYESINDNIAKQKFLYRFWKERDPKPETPQNERLDDFRKAIAHANTFFSNILIKEGWKTDQGRVLMKYGFPSQVDRHTNESGVRPYEIWYIDGKQGGIQFQFVDLKGFGNYIQINSTAIGEPRNDRWFEQYVQMFDSGSNQLDPP
;
A
#
# COMPACT_ATOMS: atom_id res chain seq x y z
N MET A 1 8.14 -80.38 -18.03
CA MET A 1 7.56 -79.37 -17.10
C MET A 1 8.66 -78.79 -16.23
N LYS A 2 8.57 -77.47 -16.00
CA LYS A 2 9.30 -76.61 -15.04
C LYS A 2 10.59 -75.93 -15.54
N ASN A 3 10.34 -74.75 -16.11
CA ASN A 3 11.25 -73.65 -16.36
C ASN A 3 11.97 -73.19 -15.07
N ARG A 4 13.26 -72.91 -15.18
CA ARG A 4 14.04 -72.16 -14.19
C ARG A 4 13.95 -70.67 -14.53
N LEU A 5 13.36 -69.89 -13.64
CA LEU A 5 13.27 -68.43 -13.73
C LEU A 5 14.54 -67.84 -13.10
N PHE A 6 15.38 -67.19 -13.93
CA PHE A 6 16.50 -66.36 -13.46
C PHE A 6 15.96 -64.98 -13.11
N ILE A 7 16.11 -64.56 -11.86
CA ILE A 7 15.80 -63.19 -11.41
C ILE A 7 17.08 -62.35 -11.54
N PHE A 8 17.06 -61.40 -12.47
CA PHE A 8 18.09 -60.36 -12.60
C PHE A 8 17.81 -59.28 -11.54
N LEU A 9 18.73 -59.10 -10.60
CA LEU A 9 18.69 -58.00 -9.62
C LEU A 9 19.40 -56.79 -10.23
N ALA A 10 18.64 -55.82 -10.76
CA ALA A 10 19.17 -54.55 -11.23
C ALA A 10 19.39 -53.61 -10.03
N THR A 11 20.66 -53.36 -9.68
CA THR A 11 21.06 -52.35 -8.70
C THR A 11 20.97 -50.96 -9.33
N PHE A 12 19.91 -50.22 -8.99
CA PHE A 12 19.73 -48.82 -9.37
C PHE A 12 20.61 -47.95 -8.47
N LEU A 13 21.75 -47.48 -9.00
CA LEU A 13 22.63 -46.54 -8.32
C LEU A 13 21.98 -45.16 -8.33
N MET A 14 21.32 -44.79 -7.22
CA MET A 14 20.68 -43.49 -7.06
C MET A 14 21.77 -42.42 -6.83
N MET A 15 22.10 -41.65 -7.88
CA MET A 15 22.93 -40.46 -7.77
C MET A 15 22.17 -39.42 -6.92
N VAL A 16 22.52 -39.29 -5.64
CA VAL A 16 22.04 -38.20 -4.80
C VAL A 16 22.75 -36.94 -5.28
N ALA A 17 22.05 -36.12 -6.07
CA ALA A 17 22.48 -34.76 -6.33
C ALA A 17 22.45 -34.00 -5.00
N ILE A 18 23.63 -33.76 -4.42
CA ILE A 18 23.79 -32.83 -3.31
C ILE A 18 23.46 -31.45 -3.88
N GLN A 19 22.21 -31.00 -3.70
CA GLN A 19 21.87 -29.60 -3.89
C GLN A 19 22.56 -28.82 -2.77
N THR A 20 23.74 -28.27 -3.06
CA THR A 20 24.35 -27.25 -2.21
C THR A 20 23.43 -26.04 -2.25
N GLU A 21 22.75 -25.78 -1.14
CA GLU A 21 21.92 -24.59 -0.99
C GLU A 21 22.81 -23.35 -1.12
N ALA A 22 22.57 -22.54 -2.15
CA ALA A 22 23.37 -21.35 -2.41
C ALA A 22 23.29 -20.41 -1.19
N LYS A 23 24.44 -20.00 -0.67
CA LYS A 23 24.51 -19.02 0.42
C LYS A 23 23.96 -17.69 -0.11
N LYS A 24 22.80 -17.27 0.39
CA LYS A 24 22.19 -16.00 0.00
C LYS A 24 22.92 -14.83 0.64
N ILE A 25 23.24 -13.81 -0.15
CA ILE A 25 23.80 -12.55 0.36
C ILE A 25 22.66 -11.69 0.93
N PRO A 26 22.69 -11.30 2.22
CA PRO A 26 21.77 -10.30 2.74
C PRO A 26 22.08 -8.94 2.10
N PHE A 27 21.29 -8.56 1.10
CA PHE A 27 21.50 -7.36 0.29
C PHE A 27 20.28 -6.46 0.34
N THR A 28 20.49 -5.21 0.77
CA THR A 28 19.44 -4.21 0.90
C THR A 28 19.69 -3.11 -0.11
N VAL A 29 18.61 -2.60 -0.72
CA VAL A 29 18.64 -1.50 -1.68
C VAL A 29 17.61 -0.45 -1.30
N ASP A 30 17.94 0.81 -1.53
CA ASP A 30 17.03 1.95 -1.42
C ASP A 30 17.33 2.94 -2.56
N ALA A 31 16.43 3.90 -2.76
CA ALA A 31 16.66 4.99 -3.70
C ALA A 31 16.10 6.33 -3.19
N ALA A 32 16.70 7.42 -3.67
CA ALA A 32 16.18 8.77 -3.51
C ALA A 32 16.32 9.58 -4.80
N GLN A 33 15.38 10.49 -5.04
CA GLN A 33 15.32 11.36 -6.20
C GLN A 33 15.62 12.82 -5.84
N PHE A 34 16.44 13.46 -6.65
CA PHE A 34 16.81 14.86 -6.57
C PHE A 34 16.60 15.54 -7.93
N ARG A 35 16.49 16.87 -7.94
CA ARG A 35 16.41 17.63 -9.19
C ARG A 35 17.71 17.49 -9.96
N TYR A 36 17.63 17.10 -11.23
CA TYR A 36 18.76 17.20 -12.15
C TYR A 36 18.59 18.43 -13.05
N ASP A 37 17.52 18.43 -13.84
CA ASP A 37 17.11 19.55 -14.67
C ASP A 37 15.57 19.67 -14.69
N ASP A 38 15.01 20.40 -15.65
CA ASP A 38 13.58 20.63 -15.77
C ASP A 38 12.78 19.42 -16.29
N THR A 39 13.44 18.44 -16.90
CA THR A 39 12.82 17.31 -17.59
C THR A 39 13.29 15.95 -17.08
N HIS A 40 14.30 15.91 -16.22
CA HIS A 40 14.90 14.70 -15.65
C HIS A 40 15.17 14.85 -14.16
N SER A 41 15.21 13.70 -13.51
CA SER A 41 15.56 13.60 -12.09
C SER A 41 16.82 12.76 -11.90
N LEU A 42 17.65 13.18 -10.96
CA LEU A 42 18.79 12.41 -10.49
C LEU A 42 18.26 11.37 -9.52
N CYS A 43 18.28 10.10 -9.94
CA CYS A 43 17.91 8.96 -9.12
C CYS A 43 19.18 8.32 -8.58
N GLU A 44 19.33 8.32 -7.27
CA GLU A 44 20.43 7.66 -6.60
C GLU A 44 19.97 6.35 -6.00
N PHE A 45 20.71 5.28 -6.29
CA PHE A 45 20.49 3.96 -5.72
C PHE A 45 21.57 3.68 -4.71
N TYR A 46 21.13 3.30 -3.52
CA TYR A 46 22.00 2.94 -2.41
C TYR A 46 21.89 1.45 -2.18
N TYR A 47 23.00 0.82 -1.82
CA TYR A 47 23.01 -0.60 -1.48
C TYR A 47 23.86 -0.86 -0.25
N SER A 48 23.49 -1.91 0.49
CA SER A 48 24.18 -2.34 1.69
C SER A 48 24.22 -3.86 1.81
N PHE A 49 25.35 -4.41 2.25
CA PHE A 49 25.52 -5.83 2.56
C PHE A 49 26.55 -6.03 3.68
N PRO A 50 26.47 -7.10 4.48
CA PRO A 50 27.42 -7.34 5.56
C PRO A 50 28.80 -7.69 4.98
N ASP A 51 29.87 -7.21 5.61
CA ASP A 51 31.25 -7.55 5.25
C ASP A 51 31.55 -9.05 5.20
N THR A 52 30.85 -9.86 6.01
CA THR A 52 30.93 -11.33 6.04
C THR A 52 30.16 -12.05 4.92
N ALA A 53 29.44 -11.31 4.06
CA ALA A 53 28.79 -11.90 2.90
C ALA A 53 29.78 -12.43 1.87
N LEU A 54 30.98 -11.84 1.80
CA LEU A 54 31.99 -12.16 0.79
C LEU A 54 33.00 -13.18 1.29
N ARG A 55 33.51 -13.97 0.37
CA ARG A 55 34.72 -14.77 0.51
C ARG A 55 35.93 -13.88 0.24
N TYR A 56 36.84 -13.84 1.21
CA TYR A 56 38.07 -13.07 1.09
C TYR A 56 39.22 -13.96 0.63
N ILE A 57 39.94 -13.50 -0.40
CA ILE A 57 41.19 -14.12 -0.85
C ILE A 57 42.36 -13.29 -0.35
N LYS A 58 43.40 -13.96 0.14
CA LYS A 58 44.64 -13.29 0.53
C LYS A 58 45.39 -12.83 -0.71
N ASN A 59 45.68 -11.54 -0.81
CA ASN A 59 46.47 -10.93 -1.88
C ASN A 59 47.59 -10.08 -1.23
N GLY A 60 48.82 -10.59 -1.27
CA GLY A 60 49.94 -10.03 -0.51
C GLY A 60 49.66 -10.04 1.00
N ASN A 61 49.75 -8.87 1.63
CA ASN A 61 49.49 -8.67 3.05
C ASN A 61 48.02 -8.35 3.38
N LYS A 62 47.15 -8.27 2.37
CA LYS A 62 45.75 -7.89 2.53
C LYS A 62 44.80 -9.03 2.14
N TYR A 63 43.56 -8.91 2.57
CA TYR A 63 42.44 -9.77 2.24
C TYR A 63 41.45 -8.96 1.41
N ILE A 64 41.06 -9.48 0.25
CA ILE A 64 40.15 -8.79 -0.68
C ILE A 64 38.91 -9.65 -0.88
N GLY A 65 37.75 -9.07 -0.59
CA GLY A 65 36.44 -9.59 -0.97
C GLY A 65 35.84 -8.65 -2.01
N SER A 66 35.27 -9.20 -3.08
CA SER A 66 34.79 -8.40 -4.21
C SER A 66 33.36 -8.79 -4.57
N LEU A 67 32.44 -7.83 -4.47
CA LEU A 67 31.05 -8.01 -4.90
C LEU A 67 30.89 -7.47 -6.32
N ARG A 68 30.37 -8.27 -7.25
CA ARG A 68 29.91 -7.74 -8.54
C ARG A 68 28.45 -7.40 -8.46
N ILE A 69 28.08 -6.21 -8.93
CA ILE A 69 26.70 -5.74 -9.03
C ILE A 69 26.35 -5.57 -10.51
N ASN A 70 25.26 -6.20 -10.93
CA ASN A 70 24.60 -6.00 -12.21
C ASN A 70 23.25 -5.32 -11.96
N LEU A 71 23.05 -4.13 -12.52
CA LEU A 71 21.81 -3.38 -12.40
C LEU A 71 21.21 -3.17 -13.80
N GLN A 72 19.92 -3.45 -13.94
CA GLN A 72 19.14 -3.18 -15.15
C GLN A 72 17.92 -2.35 -14.80
N ILE A 73 17.72 -1.23 -15.51
CA ILE A 73 16.56 -0.35 -15.36
C ILE A 73 15.62 -0.60 -16.53
N ASN A 74 14.39 -1.01 -16.23
CA ASN A 74 13.33 -1.23 -17.21
C ASN A 74 12.24 -0.16 -17.02
N SER A 75 11.95 0.60 -18.07
CA SER A 75 10.75 1.43 -18.16
C SER A 75 9.55 0.57 -18.56
N SER A 76 8.38 0.86 -17.98
CA SER A 76 7.12 0.20 -18.37
C SER A 76 6.70 0.49 -19.81
N THR A 77 7.18 1.58 -20.42
CA THR A 77 6.82 2.01 -21.79
C THR A 77 7.92 1.77 -22.82
N LEU A 78 9.19 1.92 -22.43
CA LEU A 78 10.34 1.84 -23.35
C LEU A 78 11.12 0.53 -23.26
N GLY A 79 10.78 -0.36 -22.31
CA GLY A 79 11.57 -1.55 -22.03
C GLY A 79 12.88 -1.22 -21.32
N VAL A 80 13.99 -1.86 -21.70
CA VAL A 80 15.29 -1.62 -21.05
C VAL A 80 15.82 -0.23 -21.36
N VAL A 81 16.02 0.59 -20.32
CA VAL A 81 16.53 1.97 -20.45
C VAL A 81 18.03 2.07 -20.10
N ASP A 82 18.53 1.31 -19.13
CA ASP A 82 19.97 1.26 -18.83
C ASP A 82 20.39 -0.09 -18.26
N LYS A 83 21.67 -0.44 -18.43
CA LYS A 83 22.35 -1.56 -17.79
C LYS A 83 23.73 -1.13 -17.31
N LYS A 84 24.00 -1.33 -16.02
CA LYS A 84 25.32 -1.07 -15.42
C LYS A 84 25.87 -2.31 -14.72
N LYS A 85 27.19 -2.43 -14.79
CA LYS A 85 27.95 -3.45 -14.07
C LYS A 85 29.14 -2.79 -13.39
N TRP A 86 29.37 -3.09 -12.12
CA TRP A 86 30.54 -2.62 -11.40
C TRP A 86 30.93 -3.60 -10.30
N ILE A 87 32.12 -3.38 -9.74
CA ILE A 87 32.68 -4.18 -8.65
C ILE A 87 32.82 -3.26 -7.42
N SER A 88 32.43 -3.78 -6.27
CA SER A 88 32.62 -3.16 -4.97
C SER A 88 33.59 -4.02 -4.16
N ASP A 89 34.82 -3.55 -4.04
CA ASP A 89 35.86 -4.23 -3.27
C ASP A 89 35.80 -3.81 -1.80
N ASN A 90 36.02 -4.78 -0.91
CA ASN A 90 36.34 -4.53 0.49
C ASN A 90 37.71 -5.12 0.80
N ILE A 91 38.62 -4.27 1.25
CA ILE A 91 39.99 -4.63 1.54
C ILE A 91 40.18 -4.58 3.06
N SER A 92 40.81 -5.61 3.62
CA SER A 92 41.13 -5.67 5.05
C SER A 92 42.54 -6.21 5.28
N ASP A 93 43.22 -5.70 6.30
CA ASP A 93 44.53 -6.23 6.72
C ASP A 93 44.39 -7.56 7.50
N THR A 94 43.18 -7.90 7.93
CA THR A 94 42.89 -9.13 8.69
C THR A 94 41.80 -9.95 8.04
N ALA A 95 41.79 -11.26 8.30
CA ALA A 95 40.69 -12.10 7.84
C ALA A 95 39.36 -11.70 8.52
N ILE A 96 38.33 -11.46 7.71
CA ILE A 96 36.98 -11.16 8.19
C ILE A 96 36.25 -12.48 8.41
N ARG A 97 35.98 -12.81 9.67
CA ARG A 97 35.28 -14.05 10.09
C ARG A 97 33.99 -13.77 10.87
N THR A 98 33.93 -12.62 11.52
CA THR A 98 32.78 -12.13 12.26
C THR A 98 32.32 -10.82 11.63
N HIS A 99 31.03 -10.54 11.72
CA HIS A 99 30.47 -9.31 11.18
C HIS A 99 31.02 -8.11 11.94
N ARG A 100 31.58 -7.12 11.24
CA ARG A 100 32.09 -5.88 11.85
C ARG A 100 31.32 -4.66 11.37
N ARG A 101 30.97 -4.62 10.08
CA ARG A 101 30.24 -3.51 9.47
C ARG A 101 29.43 -3.95 8.26
N ASN A 102 28.41 -3.15 7.93
CA ASN A 102 27.83 -3.19 6.61
C ASN A 102 28.67 -2.35 5.64
N LEU A 103 28.90 -2.90 4.45
CA LEU A 103 29.50 -2.21 3.32
C LEU A 103 28.38 -1.51 2.57
N ILE A 104 28.60 -0.23 2.22
CA ILE A 104 27.60 0.65 1.63
C ILE A 104 28.16 1.18 0.31
N GLY A 105 27.33 1.31 -0.70
CA GLY A 105 27.69 1.98 -1.94
C GLY A 105 26.51 2.68 -2.60
N GLN A 106 26.84 3.49 -3.61
CA GLN A 106 25.89 4.33 -4.33
C GLN A 106 26.13 4.28 -5.83
N LYS A 107 25.05 4.37 -6.61
CA LYS A 107 25.11 4.62 -8.05
C LYS A 107 23.98 5.56 -8.48
N SER A 108 24.32 6.61 -9.23
CA SER A 108 23.35 7.60 -9.69
C SER A 108 23.02 7.45 -11.17
N PHE A 109 21.78 7.77 -11.53
CA PHE A 109 21.23 7.72 -12.88
C PHE A 109 20.38 8.96 -13.14
N ILE A 110 20.37 9.43 -14.38
CA ILE A 110 19.49 10.52 -14.81
C ILE A 110 18.34 9.86 -15.57
N LEU A 111 17.13 9.98 -15.05
CA LEU A 111 15.94 9.33 -15.60
C LEU A 111 14.85 10.36 -15.90
N SER A 112 14.14 10.15 -17.01
CA SER A 112 12.94 10.91 -17.33
C SER A 112 11.75 10.47 -16.43
N PRO A 113 10.72 11.30 -16.27
CA PRO A 113 9.51 10.91 -15.54
C PRO A 113 8.87 9.64 -16.09
N GLY A 114 8.49 8.72 -15.19
CA GLY A 114 7.90 7.45 -15.59
C GLY A 114 7.92 6.39 -14.49
N GLN A 115 7.40 5.21 -14.81
CA GLN A 115 7.42 4.06 -13.92
C GLN A 115 8.51 3.09 -14.37
N TYR A 116 9.35 2.67 -13.42
CA TYR A 116 10.52 1.85 -13.67
C TYR A 116 10.57 0.66 -12.73
N THR A 117 11.00 -0.49 -13.26
CA THR A 117 11.43 -1.65 -12.50
C THR A 117 12.96 -1.73 -12.57
N VAL A 118 13.63 -1.67 -11.42
CA VAL A 118 15.08 -1.80 -11.31
C VAL A 118 15.43 -3.18 -10.79
N GLU A 119 16.04 -3.99 -11.64
CA GLU A 119 16.51 -5.33 -11.28
C GLU A 119 17.99 -5.28 -10.93
N ILE A 120 18.33 -5.83 -9.78
CA ILE A 120 19.70 -5.87 -9.28
C ILE A 120 20.07 -7.31 -8.97
N GLU A 121 21.13 -7.79 -9.61
CA GLU A 121 21.71 -9.10 -9.37
C GLU A 121 23.14 -8.93 -8.89
N ILE A 122 23.49 -9.63 -7.82
CA ILE A 122 24.80 -9.55 -7.20
C ILE A 122 25.41 -10.94 -7.04
N TYR A 123 26.73 -11.02 -7.11
CA TYR A 123 27.46 -12.24 -6.77
C TYR A 123 28.85 -11.93 -6.25
N ASP A 124 29.31 -12.78 -5.33
CA ASP A 124 30.69 -12.77 -4.88
C ASP A 124 31.60 -13.27 -6.01
N ILE A 125 32.60 -12.45 -6.37
CA ILE A 125 33.56 -12.80 -7.42
C ILE A 125 34.44 -13.98 -7.02
N ASN A 126 34.68 -14.15 -5.72
CA ASN A 126 35.53 -15.21 -5.18
C ASN A 126 34.74 -16.50 -4.89
N ASP A 127 33.42 -16.45 -4.96
CA ASP A 127 32.50 -17.59 -4.85
C ASP A 127 31.22 -17.33 -5.65
N SER A 128 31.20 -17.72 -6.91
CA SER A 128 30.06 -17.48 -7.81
C SER A 128 28.76 -18.20 -7.39
N THR A 129 28.83 -19.15 -6.46
CA THR A 129 27.62 -19.80 -5.90
C THR A 129 26.90 -18.91 -4.87
N THR A 130 27.61 -17.92 -4.32
CA THR A 130 27.08 -16.94 -3.36
C THR A 130 26.56 -15.72 -4.13
N ASN A 131 25.23 -15.60 -4.23
CA ASN A 131 24.55 -14.55 -5.01
C ASN A 131 23.23 -14.11 -4.38
N ALA A 132 22.66 -13.02 -4.90
CA ALA A 132 21.30 -12.59 -4.61
C ALA A 132 20.73 -11.78 -5.77
N LYS A 133 19.40 -11.78 -5.90
CA LYS A 133 18.66 -10.93 -6.83
C LYS A 133 17.57 -10.18 -6.07
N THR A 134 17.40 -8.90 -6.38
CA THR A 134 16.33 -8.05 -5.84
C THR A 134 15.76 -7.14 -6.92
N THR A 135 14.55 -6.63 -6.68
CA THR A 135 13.86 -5.74 -7.60
C THR A 135 13.29 -4.56 -6.80
N LEU A 136 13.46 -3.35 -7.33
CA LEU A 136 12.90 -2.12 -6.78
C LEU A 136 11.93 -1.50 -7.80
N GLN A 137 10.74 -1.12 -7.34
CA GLN A 137 9.80 -0.32 -8.12
C GLN A 137 10.06 1.17 -7.88
N LEU A 138 10.22 1.95 -8.94
CA LEU A 138 10.55 3.37 -8.87
C LEU A 138 9.61 4.19 -9.75
N ILE A 139 8.96 5.20 -9.16
CA ILE A 139 8.20 6.21 -9.90
C ILE A 139 9.06 7.47 -9.95
N VAL A 140 9.60 7.77 -11.12
CA VAL A 140 10.43 8.95 -11.35
C VAL A 140 9.55 10.16 -11.62
N ARG A 141 9.78 11.25 -10.88
CA ARG A 141 9.01 12.51 -10.98
C ARG A 141 9.94 13.70 -11.12
N THR A 142 9.55 14.70 -11.93
CA THR A 142 10.24 15.99 -11.99
C THR A 142 9.77 16.92 -10.87
N VAL A 143 10.60 17.93 -10.56
CA VAL A 143 10.25 18.96 -9.60
C VAL A 143 9.21 19.91 -10.22
N PRO A 144 8.05 20.13 -9.56
CA PRO A 144 7.04 21.07 -10.07
C PRO A 144 7.60 22.49 -10.07
N LYS A 145 7.15 23.31 -11.03
CA LYS A 145 7.65 24.68 -11.24
C LYS A 145 6.75 25.76 -10.63
N ASN A 146 5.60 25.36 -10.09
CA ASN A 146 4.50 26.24 -9.69
C ASN A 146 4.18 26.19 -8.18
N SER A 147 5.01 25.52 -7.40
CA SER A 147 4.87 25.39 -5.95
C SER A 147 6.23 25.15 -5.30
N ILE A 148 6.29 25.24 -3.98
CA ILE A 148 7.39 24.65 -3.21
C ILE A 148 7.42 23.14 -3.48
N ALA A 149 8.62 22.57 -3.51
CA ALA A 149 8.82 21.15 -3.74
C ALA A 149 9.93 20.58 -2.86
N LEU A 150 9.92 19.25 -2.72
CA LEU A 150 10.90 18.49 -1.96
C LEU A 150 11.50 17.39 -2.83
N SER A 151 12.80 17.14 -2.65
CA SER A 151 13.42 15.87 -3.03
C SER A 151 12.81 14.71 -2.24
N ASP A 152 13.17 13.47 -2.57
CA ASP A 152 12.96 12.39 -1.61
C ASP A 152 13.76 12.65 -0.31
N ILE A 153 13.29 12.06 0.78
CA ILE A 153 14.03 12.03 2.04
C ILE A 153 15.07 10.91 1.96
N GLU A 154 16.34 11.29 2.07
CA GLU A 154 17.45 10.37 2.22
C GLU A 154 17.75 10.18 3.72
N LEU A 155 17.63 8.95 4.19
CA LEU A 155 18.04 8.56 5.54
C LEU A 155 19.49 8.15 5.51
N ALA A 156 20.30 8.80 6.34
CA ALA A 156 21.73 8.59 6.40
C ALA A 156 22.13 7.86 7.68
N SER A 157 23.20 7.09 7.60
CA SER A 157 23.89 6.56 8.78
C SER A 157 24.68 7.65 9.48
N ARG A 158 25.28 8.57 8.69
CA ARG A 158 26.04 9.74 9.15
C ARG A 158 26.03 10.83 8.07
N ILE A 159 26.00 12.08 8.51
CA ILE A 159 26.17 13.27 7.66
C ILE A 159 27.23 14.15 8.29
N TYR A 160 28.23 14.58 7.51
CA TYR A 160 29.29 15.46 8.00
C TYR A 160 29.80 16.41 6.89
N PRO A 161 30.35 17.59 7.24
CA PRO A 161 30.92 18.50 6.24
C PRO A 161 32.10 17.87 5.50
N GLN A 162 32.20 18.12 4.19
CA GLN A 162 33.28 17.56 3.36
C GLN A 162 34.69 17.96 3.82
N ASN A 163 34.84 19.12 4.47
CA ASN A 163 36.12 19.66 4.91
C ASN A 163 36.60 19.12 6.27
N SER A 164 35.97 18.08 6.82
CA SER A 164 36.28 17.55 8.15
C SER A 164 37.54 16.67 8.14
N SER A 165 38.50 16.94 9.02
CA SER A 165 39.86 16.35 9.05
C SER A 165 39.95 14.87 9.48
N SER A 166 38.82 14.18 9.67
CA SER A 166 38.75 12.77 10.09
C SER A 166 38.43 11.80 8.94
N ALA A 167 38.49 12.27 7.68
CA ALA A 167 38.12 11.50 6.50
C ALA A 167 39.23 10.55 6.05
N ASP A 168 39.57 9.57 6.90
CA ASP A 168 40.29 8.38 6.44
C ASP A 168 39.39 7.64 5.44
N GLU A 169 39.79 7.70 4.17
CA GLU A 169 39.05 7.27 2.97
C GLU A 169 37.78 8.08 2.67
N VAL A 170 37.96 9.28 2.10
CA VAL A 170 36.90 10.04 1.39
C VAL A 170 36.26 9.13 0.34
N ASN A 171 35.10 8.55 0.67
CA ASN A 171 34.23 7.92 -0.31
C ASN A 171 33.51 9.05 -1.05
N SER A 172 34.21 9.70 -1.99
CA SER A 172 33.70 10.80 -2.83
C SER A 172 32.39 10.48 -3.53
N VAL A 173 32.06 9.19 -3.64
CA VAL A 173 30.79 8.65 -4.12
C VAL A 173 29.58 9.10 -3.29
N PHE A 174 29.77 9.54 -2.04
CA PHE A 174 28.72 10.04 -1.13
C PHE A 174 28.74 11.56 -0.96
N ALA A 175 29.54 12.28 -1.76
CA ALA A 175 29.62 13.72 -1.71
C ALA A 175 28.38 14.38 -2.33
N LYS A 176 27.71 15.23 -1.55
CA LYS A 176 26.51 15.99 -1.95
C LYS A 176 26.60 17.41 -1.43
N ASN A 177 26.58 18.39 -2.34
CA ASN A 177 26.75 19.80 -2.01
C ASN A 177 27.98 19.98 -1.08
N ASN A 178 27.80 20.48 0.14
CA ASN A 178 28.87 20.70 1.12
C ASN A 178 29.03 19.55 2.14
N PHE A 179 28.31 18.44 1.96
CA PHE A 179 28.25 17.32 2.89
C PHE A 179 28.76 16.02 2.27
N ILE A 180 29.20 15.12 3.13
CA ILE A 180 29.24 13.68 2.86
C ILE A 180 28.01 13.08 3.52
N VAL A 181 27.15 12.44 2.73
CA VAL A 181 25.90 11.82 3.20
C VAL A 181 26.04 10.32 3.00
N VAL A 182 26.36 9.59 4.07
CA VAL A 182 26.53 8.14 3.97
C VAL A 182 25.15 7.50 4.14
N PRO A 183 24.55 6.90 3.09
CA PRO A 183 23.16 6.46 3.14
C PRO A 183 22.96 5.32 4.12
N ASN A 184 21.73 5.14 4.61
CA ASN A 184 21.30 3.99 5.39
C ASN A 184 20.20 3.23 4.62
N PRO A 185 20.54 2.32 3.68
CA PRO A 185 19.56 1.64 2.85
C PRO A 185 18.58 0.75 3.64
N LYS A 186 18.95 0.35 4.85
CA LYS A 186 18.09 -0.47 5.73
C LYS A 186 17.03 0.34 6.47
N HIS A 187 17.23 1.66 6.57
CA HIS A 187 16.42 2.55 7.40
C HIS A 187 16.36 2.10 8.87
N GLU A 188 17.38 1.38 9.34
CA GLU A 188 17.48 0.86 10.70
C GLU A 188 18.42 1.75 11.53
N PHE A 189 17.93 2.24 12.67
CA PHE A 189 18.69 3.03 13.63
C PHE A 189 18.81 2.23 14.92
N ILE A 190 20.03 1.75 15.19
CA ILE A 190 20.33 0.75 16.22
C ILE A 190 21.26 1.35 17.27
N GLY A 191 20.93 1.18 18.54
CA GLY A 191 21.77 1.62 19.66
C GLY A 191 20.93 2.04 20.87
N THR A 192 21.61 2.38 21.96
CA THR A 192 20.99 2.96 23.16
C THR A 192 20.66 4.44 22.97
N GLU A 193 21.43 5.14 22.13
CA GLU A 193 21.21 6.54 21.74
C GLU A 193 21.11 6.68 20.21
N PRO A 194 20.10 6.05 19.56
CA PRO A 194 19.96 6.14 18.11
C PRO A 194 19.59 7.56 17.69
N SER A 195 20.10 8.01 16.53
CA SER A 195 19.78 9.32 15.96
C SER A 195 19.40 9.22 14.49
N LEU A 196 18.28 9.81 14.10
CA LEU A 196 17.78 9.87 12.73
C LEU A 196 18.47 10.99 11.95
N SER A 197 19.49 10.66 11.16
CA SER A 197 20.13 11.62 10.25
C SER A 197 19.37 11.71 8.93
N ILE A 198 19.00 12.93 8.55
CA ILE A 198 18.13 13.23 7.42
C ILE A 198 18.85 14.18 6.45
N TYR A 199 18.71 13.91 5.15
CA TYR A 199 19.07 14.81 4.07
C TYR A 199 17.90 14.95 3.09
N SER A 200 17.56 16.19 2.72
CA SER A 200 16.59 16.50 1.67
C SER A 200 16.89 17.87 1.06
N GLU A 201 16.39 18.13 -0.14
CA GLU A 201 16.50 19.41 -0.82
C GLU A 201 15.13 20.03 -1.02
N ILE A 202 15.01 21.30 -0.62
CA ILE A 202 13.81 22.11 -0.77
C ILE A 202 13.99 22.98 -2.02
N TYR A 203 13.06 22.87 -2.96
CA TYR A 203 13.09 23.59 -4.22
C TYR A 203 12.03 24.69 -4.30
N ASN A 204 12.36 25.73 -5.07
CA ASN A 204 11.53 26.90 -5.35
C ASN A 204 11.16 27.74 -4.11
N ALA A 205 11.92 27.59 -3.02
CA ALA A 205 11.62 28.24 -1.75
C ALA A 205 11.64 29.77 -1.85
N LYS A 206 12.66 30.38 -2.48
CA LYS A 206 12.73 31.85 -2.63
C LYS A 206 11.56 32.39 -3.46
N THR A 207 11.22 31.71 -4.55
CA THR A 207 10.16 32.11 -5.48
C THR A 207 8.78 32.12 -4.83
N PHE A 208 8.45 31.08 -4.03
CA PHE A 208 7.09 30.91 -3.50
C PHE A 208 6.92 31.24 -2.01
N ALA A 209 8.01 31.24 -1.23
CA ALA A 209 7.97 31.62 0.19
C ALA A 209 8.48 33.02 0.48
N HIS A 210 9.12 33.67 -0.50
CA HIS A 210 9.75 34.99 -0.44
C HIS A 210 10.81 35.14 0.67
N ASP A 211 10.41 35.13 1.93
CA ASP A 211 11.25 35.46 3.08
C ASP A 211 11.58 34.24 3.93
N SER A 212 10.60 33.38 4.23
CA SER A 212 10.81 32.25 5.14
C SER A 212 9.86 31.09 4.88
N ILE A 213 10.36 29.89 5.20
CA ILE A 213 9.60 28.63 5.20
C ILE A 213 9.56 28.07 6.61
N ARG A 214 8.46 27.38 6.93
CA ARG A 214 8.35 26.52 8.09
C ARG A 214 8.66 25.09 7.68
N VAL A 215 9.62 24.47 8.35
CA VAL A 215 9.97 23.05 8.19
C VAL A 215 9.51 22.31 9.43
N GLU A 216 8.60 21.35 9.26
CA GLU A 216 8.08 20.50 10.34
C GLU A 216 8.60 19.08 10.17
N TYR A 217 9.19 18.55 11.24
CA TYR A 217 9.57 17.15 11.39
C TYR A 217 8.60 16.51 12.37
N LYS A 218 7.88 15.50 11.91
CA LYS A 218 6.97 14.74 12.74
C LYS A 218 7.34 13.27 12.71
N ILE A 219 7.55 12.67 13.87
CA ILE A 219 7.75 11.23 14.02
C ILE A 219 6.40 10.61 14.38
N LEU A 220 5.96 9.68 13.54
CA LEU A 220 4.75 8.90 13.72
C LEU A 220 5.13 7.45 14.01
N ASP A 221 4.39 6.79 14.89
CA ASP A 221 4.55 5.35 15.11
C ASP A 221 3.94 4.50 13.97
N GLY A 222 4.01 3.18 14.11
CA GLY A 222 3.42 2.23 13.16
C GLY A 222 1.91 2.40 12.95
N ALA A 223 1.20 2.95 13.94
CA ALA A 223 -0.23 3.27 13.88
C ALA A 223 -0.51 4.72 13.42
N LYS A 224 0.52 5.42 12.91
CA LYS A 224 0.46 6.82 12.45
C LYS A 224 0.12 7.83 13.54
N ARG A 225 0.34 7.48 14.81
CA ARG A 225 0.15 8.40 15.94
C ARG A 225 1.41 9.23 16.14
N GLU A 226 1.23 10.52 16.34
CA GLU A 226 2.31 11.46 16.61
C GLU A 226 3.02 11.13 17.92
N GLN A 227 4.33 10.86 17.82
CA GLN A 227 5.21 10.64 18.97
C GLN A 227 5.98 11.91 19.31
N PHE A 228 6.31 12.69 18.29
CA PHE A 228 7.17 13.85 18.40
C PHE A 228 6.96 14.77 17.21
N THR A 229 6.95 16.08 17.45
CA THR A 229 6.96 17.10 16.39
C THR A 229 7.91 18.23 16.75
N VAL A 230 8.72 18.64 15.78
CA VAL A 230 9.56 19.85 15.84
C VAL A 230 9.28 20.71 14.62
N GLN A 231 9.05 21.99 14.85
CA GLN A 231 8.90 22.99 13.80
C GLN A 231 10.04 23.98 13.86
N LEU A 232 10.65 24.25 12.71
CA LEU A 232 11.76 25.18 12.57
C LEU A 232 11.42 26.21 11.50
N LEU A 233 11.74 27.47 11.79
CA LEU A 233 11.67 28.55 10.81
C LEU A 233 13.01 28.63 10.08
N ARG A 234 12.99 28.60 8.74
CA ARG A 234 14.17 28.74 7.88
C ARG A 234 14.03 29.95 6.97
N PRO A 235 15.09 30.74 6.76
CA PRO A 235 15.06 31.79 5.76
C PRO A 235 15.07 31.19 4.34
N ALA A 236 14.21 31.69 3.47
CA ALA A 236 14.14 31.27 2.07
C ALA A 236 15.16 32.06 1.23
N LEU A 237 16.45 31.76 1.38
CA LEU A 237 17.53 32.54 0.75
C LEU A 237 17.74 32.23 -0.75
N SER A 238 17.30 31.06 -1.21
CA SER A 238 17.46 30.58 -2.59
C SER A 238 16.31 29.65 -3.00
N ASP A 239 16.20 29.34 -4.29
CA ASP A 239 15.27 28.34 -4.81
C ASP A 239 15.76 26.89 -4.67
N ALA A 240 16.89 26.68 -4.02
CA ALA A 240 17.43 25.36 -3.71
C ALA A 240 18.13 25.43 -2.35
N ILE A 241 17.49 24.87 -1.33
CA ILE A 241 17.97 24.87 0.06
C ILE A 241 18.21 23.42 0.46
N VAL A 242 19.40 23.13 0.97
CA VAL A 242 19.70 21.84 1.57
C VAL A 242 19.14 21.85 3.00
N GLU A 243 18.27 20.90 3.29
CA GLU A 243 17.78 20.65 4.65
C GLU A 243 18.41 19.36 5.18
N SER A 244 19.21 19.52 6.24
CA SER A 244 19.85 18.40 6.92
C SER A 244 19.79 18.59 8.42
N THR A 245 19.39 17.54 9.13
CA THR A 245 19.27 17.54 10.59
C THR A 245 19.49 16.14 11.15
N SER A 246 19.73 16.07 12.46
CA SER A 246 19.76 14.82 13.22
C SER A 246 18.72 14.92 14.35
N ILE A 247 17.81 13.95 14.41
CA ILE A 247 16.78 13.89 15.45
C ILE A 247 17.14 12.75 16.42
N PRO A 248 17.36 13.04 17.71
CA PRO A 248 17.54 11.99 18.72
C PRO A 248 16.30 11.09 18.81
N LEU A 249 16.51 9.78 18.89
CA LEU A 249 15.46 8.74 18.96
C LEU A 249 15.57 7.92 20.26
N ASP A 250 16.41 8.34 21.20
CA ASP A 250 16.67 7.70 22.49
C ASP A 250 15.42 7.60 23.37
N GLY A 251 14.45 8.51 23.19
CA GLY A 251 13.14 8.44 23.84
C GLY A 251 12.10 7.53 23.17
N LEU A 252 12.46 6.81 22.09
CA LEU A 252 11.55 5.93 21.36
C LEU A 252 11.84 4.46 21.63
N SER A 253 10.76 3.69 21.82
CA SER A 253 10.83 2.22 21.84
C SER A 253 11.29 1.65 20.50
N SER A 254 11.81 0.43 20.53
CA SER A 254 12.05 -0.34 19.33
C SER A 254 10.77 -0.48 18.52
N GLY A 255 10.80 -0.30 17.21
CA GLY A 255 9.58 -0.37 16.41
C GLY A 255 9.69 0.21 15.01
N LEU A 256 8.55 0.21 14.34
CA LEU A 256 8.33 0.83 13.04
C LEU A 256 7.83 2.26 13.23
N TYR A 257 8.46 3.21 12.53
CA TYR A 257 8.12 4.62 12.57
C TYR A 257 8.09 5.22 11.17
N TYR A 258 7.51 6.41 11.07
CA TYR A 258 7.51 7.25 9.88
C TYR A 258 7.97 8.65 10.25
N LEU A 259 8.91 9.17 9.48
CA LEU A 259 9.23 10.58 9.46
C LEU A 259 8.33 11.26 8.44
N GLN A 260 7.53 12.22 8.89
CA GLN A 260 6.83 13.16 8.03
C GLN A 260 7.60 14.49 8.04
N LEU A 261 8.10 14.90 6.88
CA LEU A 261 8.73 16.18 6.64
C LEU A 261 7.77 17.07 5.87
N MET A 262 7.29 18.14 6.48
CA MET A 262 6.48 19.16 5.81
C MET A 262 7.29 20.43 5.64
N VAL A 263 7.18 21.05 4.46
CA VAL A 263 7.66 22.40 4.21
C VAL A 263 6.49 23.27 3.78
N GLN A 264 6.36 24.45 4.38
CA GLN A 264 5.26 25.38 4.13
C GLN A 264 5.80 26.81 3.99
N SER A 265 5.27 27.55 3.02
CA SER A 265 5.50 29.00 2.90
C SER A 265 4.85 29.75 4.06
N VAL A 266 5.60 30.65 4.72
CA VAL A 266 5.04 31.47 5.80
C VAL A 266 4.13 32.58 5.26
N SER A 267 4.45 33.14 4.10
CA SER A 267 3.66 34.18 3.45
C SER A 267 2.40 33.62 2.77
N ASN A 268 2.43 32.36 2.35
CA ASN A 268 1.30 31.66 1.74
C ASN A 268 1.18 30.22 2.27
N PRO A 269 0.49 29.98 3.41
CA PRO A 269 0.38 28.65 4.00
C PRO A 269 -0.28 27.58 3.12
N THR A 270 -1.01 27.98 2.07
CA THR A 270 -1.60 27.04 1.10
C THR A 270 -0.57 26.38 0.20
N ASP A 271 0.60 27.00 0.02
CA ASP A 271 1.75 26.38 -0.65
C ASP A 271 2.57 25.60 0.38
N ASN A 272 2.28 24.31 0.45
CA ASN A 272 2.98 23.36 1.30
C ASN A 272 3.17 22.03 0.57
N ILE A 273 4.17 21.29 1.03
CA ILE A 273 4.49 19.96 0.53
C ILE A 273 4.88 19.07 1.70
N THR A 274 4.46 17.81 1.64
CA THR A 274 4.76 16.82 2.68
C THR A 274 5.38 15.58 2.04
N ALA A 275 6.50 15.13 2.60
CA ALA A 275 7.14 13.86 2.27
C ALA A 275 7.13 12.95 3.50
N ILE A 276 6.95 11.64 3.28
CA ILE A 276 6.93 10.65 4.37
C ILE A 276 7.95 9.55 4.05
N LYS A 277 8.80 9.21 5.03
CA LYS A 277 9.78 8.12 4.92
C LYS A 277 9.66 7.17 6.11
N LYS A 278 9.60 5.88 5.81
CA LYS A 278 9.55 4.79 6.80
C LYS A 278 10.94 4.52 7.38
N PHE A 279 11.04 4.24 8.67
CA PHE A 279 12.27 3.77 9.31
C PHE A 279 11.98 2.87 10.52
N TYR A 280 13.02 2.22 11.03
CA TYR A 280 12.96 1.31 12.17
C TYR A 280 13.93 1.76 13.27
N VAL A 281 13.47 1.68 14.51
CA VAL A 281 14.28 1.90 15.71
C VAL A 281 14.52 0.56 16.38
N LEU A 282 15.75 0.30 16.77
CA LEU A 282 16.18 -0.89 17.50
C LEU A 282 16.96 -0.41 18.73
N ASN A 283 16.22 -0.05 19.77
CA ASN A 283 16.74 0.39 21.05
C ASN A 283 16.69 -0.78 22.06
N PRO A 284 17.84 -1.36 22.47
CA PRO A 284 17.86 -2.50 23.39
C PRO A 284 17.39 -2.13 24.81
N GLU A 285 17.43 -0.86 25.19
CA GLU A 285 16.97 -0.38 26.52
C GLU A 285 15.46 -0.08 26.53
N MET A 286 14.89 0.25 25.37
CA MET A 286 13.46 0.41 25.17
C MET A 286 12.98 -0.63 24.15
N PRO A 287 12.73 -1.89 24.56
CA PRO A 287 12.21 -2.92 23.66
C PRO A 287 10.86 -2.50 23.09
N VAL A 288 10.36 -3.27 22.11
CA VAL A 288 9.09 -2.94 21.42
C VAL A 288 8.00 -2.74 22.45
N GLU A 289 7.55 -1.49 22.57
CA GLU A 289 6.33 -1.20 23.29
C GLU A 289 5.24 -1.76 22.39
N LEU A 290 4.59 -2.84 22.84
CA LEU A 290 3.32 -3.24 22.26
C LEU A 290 2.40 -2.05 22.50
N ALA A 291 2.38 -1.12 21.54
CA ALA A 291 1.43 -0.04 21.52
C ALA A 291 0.09 -0.65 21.93
N PRO A 292 -0.65 -0.07 22.88
CA PRO A 292 -2.05 -0.36 22.90
C PRO A 292 -2.53 0.07 21.51
N SER A 293 -2.74 -0.89 20.62
CA SER A 293 -3.87 -0.77 19.71
C SER A 293 -5.00 -0.41 20.66
N LEU A 294 -5.64 0.74 20.44
CA LEU A 294 -6.87 1.05 21.17
C LEU A 294 -7.64 -0.27 21.17
N SER A 295 -7.94 -0.76 22.36
CA SER A 295 -8.63 -2.03 22.49
C SER A 295 -9.87 -1.94 21.61
N GLU A 296 -10.37 -3.08 21.14
CA GLU A 296 -11.58 -3.05 20.33
C GLU A 296 -12.72 -2.28 21.03
N ASP A 297 -12.71 -2.29 22.35
CA ASP A 297 -13.57 -1.51 23.23
C ASP A 297 -13.37 0.01 23.11
N GLU A 298 -12.13 0.51 23.17
CA GLU A 298 -11.82 1.93 23.01
C GLU A 298 -12.12 2.42 21.59
N LEU A 299 -11.81 1.63 20.56
CA LEU A 299 -12.18 1.95 19.18
C LEU A 299 -13.69 2.00 19.01
N PHE A 300 -14.42 1.05 19.60
CA PHE A 300 -15.87 1.07 19.63
C PHE A 300 -16.39 2.35 20.29
N HIS A 301 -15.87 2.72 21.46
CA HIS A 301 -16.27 3.92 22.19
C HIS A 301 -15.99 5.23 21.42
N SER A 302 -14.98 5.24 20.56
CA SER A 302 -14.68 6.37 19.66
C SER A 302 -15.55 6.42 18.39
N SER A 303 -16.30 5.35 18.09
CA SER A 303 -17.09 5.22 16.87
C SER A 303 -18.50 5.81 16.99
N GLU A 304 -19.13 6.11 15.85
CA GLU A 304 -20.54 6.55 15.84
C GLU A 304 -21.51 5.50 16.41
N PHE A 305 -21.13 4.21 16.37
CA PHE A 305 -21.98 3.11 16.83
C PHE A 305 -22.22 3.13 18.35
N ALA A 306 -21.26 3.60 19.14
CA ALA A 306 -21.42 3.76 20.58
C ALA A 306 -22.50 4.78 20.96
N THR A 307 -22.85 5.69 20.03
CA THR A 307 -23.85 6.75 20.26
C THR A 307 -25.28 6.35 19.86
N LEU A 308 -25.48 5.17 19.25
CA LEU A 308 -26.77 4.78 18.68
C LEU A 308 -27.79 4.42 19.77
N SER A 309 -28.93 5.11 19.79
CA SER A 309 -30.09 4.66 20.60
C SER A 309 -30.55 3.26 20.18
N ALA A 310 -31.20 2.50 21.07
CA ALA A 310 -31.70 1.16 20.78
C ALA A 310 -32.61 1.09 19.54
N LYS A 311 -33.47 2.10 19.33
CA LYS A 311 -34.31 2.21 18.13
C LYS A 311 -33.46 2.34 16.86
N ARG A 312 -32.39 3.13 16.91
CA ARG A 312 -31.52 3.37 15.77
C ARG A 312 -30.64 2.16 15.48
N VAL A 313 -30.17 1.45 16.51
CA VAL A 313 -29.46 0.18 16.35
C VAL A 313 -30.30 -0.82 15.55
N GLU A 314 -31.59 -0.97 15.89
CA GLU A 314 -32.46 -1.90 15.17
C GLU A 314 -32.76 -1.46 13.73
N ASP A 315 -32.91 -0.15 13.49
CA ASP A 315 -33.07 0.41 12.15
C ASP A 315 -31.82 0.18 11.27
N GLU A 316 -30.62 0.46 11.80
CA GLU A 316 -29.36 0.22 11.10
C GLU A 316 -29.15 -1.29 10.82
N TYR A 317 -29.46 -2.15 11.80
CA TYR A 317 -29.40 -3.60 11.62
C TYR A 317 -30.37 -4.08 10.54
N SER A 318 -31.61 -3.57 10.51
CA SER A 318 -32.62 -4.00 9.53
C SER A 318 -32.15 -3.81 8.08
N LYS A 319 -31.35 -2.75 7.84
CA LYS A 319 -30.71 -2.48 6.55
C LYS A 319 -29.48 -3.38 6.36
N ALA A 320 -28.58 -3.41 7.35
CA ALA A 320 -27.36 -4.21 7.30
C ALA A 320 -27.62 -5.72 7.11
N LYS A 321 -28.78 -6.22 7.57
CA LYS A 321 -29.23 -7.61 7.41
C LYS A 321 -29.22 -8.09 5.95
N ILE A 322 -29.35 -7.20 4.98
CA ILE A 322 -29.26 -7.52 3.53
C ILE A 322 -27.87 -8.08 3.15
N LEU A 323 -26.83 -7.68 3.88
CA LEU A 323 -25.45 -8.10 3.68
C LEU A 323 -25.00 -9.18 4.67
N ALA A 324 -25.83 -9.49 5.66
CA ALA A 324 -25.49 -10.42 6.73
C ALA A 324 -25.61 -11.87 6.26
N THR A 325 -24.67 -12.69 6.70
CA THR A 325 -24.74 -14.14 6.59
C THR A 325 -25.76 -14.70 7.58
N HIS A 326 -26.17 -15.96 7.36
CA HIS A 326 -27.09 -16.63 8.28
C HIS A 326 -26.56 -16.70 9.72
N ALA A 327 -25.25 -16.93 9.88
CA ALA A 327 -24.60 -16.96 11.20
C ALA A 327 -24.60 -15.58 11.88
N GLU A 328 -24.33 -14.50 11.15
CA GLU A 328 -24.39 -13.13 11.67
C GLU A 328 -25.80 -12.74 12.11
N VAL A 329 -26.83 -13.16 11.36
CA VAL A 329 -28.24 -12.94 11.73
C VAL A 329 -28.58 -13.66 13.03
N GLN A 330 -28.25 -14.95 13.14
CA GLN A 330 -28.48 -15.73 14.36
C GLN A 330 -27.74 -15.12 15.56
N LEU A 331 -26.49 -14.68 15.35
CA LEU A 331 -25.70 -14.04 16.40
C LEU A 331 -26.38 -12.76 16.87
N TYR A 332 -26.73 -11.83 15.98
CA TYR A 332 -27.39 -10.58 16.38
C TYR A 332 -28.73 -10.81 17.09
N GLU A 333 -29.55 -11.74 16.58
CA GLU A 333 -30.86 -12.06 17.16
C GLU A 333 -30.75 -12.72 18.54
N SER A 334 -29.60 -13.32 18.88
CA SER A 334 -29.32 -13.86 20.22
C SER A 334 -28.91 -12.79 21.25
N ILE A 335 -28.53 -11.57 20.80
CA ILE A 335 -28.05 -10.51 21.68
C ILE A 335 -29.23 -9.71 22.22
N ASN A 336 -29.36 -9.65 23.56
CA ASN A 336 -30.39 -8.86 24.23
C ASN A 336 -29.89 -7.48 24.71
N ASP A 337 -28.58 -7.35 24.94
CA ASP A 337 -27.98 -6.10 25.43
C ASP A 337 -27.75 -5.09 24.29
N ASN A 338 -28.14 -3.83 24.53
CA ASN A 338 -28.02 -2.79 23.50
C ASN A 338 -26.56 -2.46 23.17
N ILE A 339 -25.67 -2.42 24.18
CA ILE A 339 -24.26 -2.11 23.96
C ILE A 339 -23.62 -3.24 23.13
N ALA A 340 -23.95 -4.49 23.41
CA ALA A 340 -23.51 -5.63 22.63
C ALA A 340 -24.04 -5.58 21.17
N LYS A 341 -25.27 -5.12 20.94
CA LYS A 341 -25.79 -4.90 19.57
C LYS A 341 -25.07 -3.75 18.85
N GLN A 342 -24.74 -2.66 19.54
CA GLN A 342 -23.93 -1.58 18.98
C GLN A 342 -22.53 -2.10 18.59
N LYS A 343 -21.88 -2.88 19.47
CA LYS A 343 -20.58 -3.51 19.21
C LYS A 343 -20.64 -4.47 18.04
N PHE A 344 -21.74 -5.23 17.91
CA PHE A 344 -21.97 -6.08 16.75
C PHE A 344 -21.96 -5.27 15.45
N LEU A 345 -22.74 -4.17 15.38
CA LEU A 345 -22.78 -3.33 14.18
C LEU A 345 -21.42 -2.68 13.87
N TYR A 346 -20.70 -2.23 14.90
CA TYR A 346 -19.33 -1.73 14.74
C TYR A 346 -18.41 -2.79 14.09
N ARG A 347 -18.39 -4.01 14.63
CA ARG A 347 -17.62 -5.13 14.09
C ARG A 347 -18.03 -5.50 12.67
N PHE A 348 -19.33 -5.59 12.43
CA PHE A 348 -19.91 -5.96 11.15
C PHE A 348 -19.40 -5.07 10.01
N TRP A 349 -19.33 -3.76 10.25
CA TRP A 349 -18.82 -2.80 9.26
C TRP A 349 -17.30 -2.77 9.22
N LYS A 350 -16.62 -2.84 10.39
CA LYS A 350 -15.16 -2.91 10.46
C LYS A 350 -14.56 -4.08 9.66
N GLU A 351 -15.18 -5.25 9.71
CA GLU A 351 -14.75 -6.43 8.93
C GLU A 351 -14.95 -6.27 7.42
N ARG A 352 -15.82 -5.34 7.02
CA ARG A 352 -16.15 -5.04 5.61
C ARG A 352 -15.45 -3.79 5.10
N ASP A 353 -14.51 -3.25 5.87
CA ASP A 353 -13.73 -2.07 5.52
C ASP A 353 -12.65 -2.39 4.46
N PRO A 354 -12.70 -1.79 3.27
CA PRO A 354 -11.68 -2.02 2.25
C PRO A 354 -10.34 -1.33 2.57
N LYS A 355 -10.33 -0.30 3.44
CA LYS A 355 -9.14 0.50 3.77
C LYS A 355 -9.07 0.75 5.28
N PRO A 356 -8.73 -0.27 6.08
CA PRO A 356 -8.68 -0.15 7.54
C PRO A 356 -7.65 0.87 8.06
N GLU A 357 -6.77 1.39 7.19
CA GLU A 357 -5.84 2.48 7.48
C GLU A 357 -6.48 3.87 7.53
N THR A 358 -7.70 4.04 7.01
CA THR A 358 -8.45 5.30 7.11
C THR A 358 -9.43 5.24 8.30
N PRO A 359 -9.72 6.38 8.95
CA PRO A 359 -10.72 6.41 10.02
C PRO A 359 -12.17 6.32 9.51
N GLN A 360 -12.39 6.36 8.20
CA GLN A 360 -13.71 6.27 7.57
C GLN A 360 -13.87 4.93 6.86
N ASN A 361 -15.00 4.26 7.06
CA ASN A 361 -15.30 3.01 6.38
C ASN A 361 -15.98 3.27 5.04
N GLU A 362 -15.24 3.17 3.92
CA GLU A 362 -15.79 3.52 2.61
C GLU A 362 -16.94 2.59 2.19
N ARG A 363 -16.92 1.33 2.64
CA ARG A 363 -17.98 0.36 2.34
C ARG A 363 -19.31 0.71 3.01
N LEU A 364 -19.28 1.26 4.23
CA LEU A 364 -20.43 1.78 4.94
C LEU A 364 -20.95 3.06 4.28
N ASP A 365 -20.06 3.95 3.85
CA ASP A 365 -20.44 5.18 3.14
C ASP A 365 -21.16 4.87 1.83
N ASP A 366 -20.63 3.95 1.03
CA ASP A 366 -21.27 3.54 -0.21
C ASP A 366 -22.60 2.82 0.03
N PHE A 367 -22.71 2.04 1.11
CA PHE A 367 -23.98 1.46 1.53
C PHE A 367 -25.04 2.52 1.86
N ARG A 368 -24.65 3.57 2.59
CA ARG A 368 -25.53 4.69 2.93
C ARG A 368 -25.95 5.48 1.71
N LYS A 369 -25.04 5.72 0.76
CA LYS A 369 -25.37 6.32 -0.54
C LYS A 369 -26.38 5.48 -1.30
N ALA A 370 -26.23 4.16 -1.33
CA ALA A 370 -27.18 3.25 -1.97
C ALA A 370 -28.57 3.30 -1.31
N ILE A 371 -28.66 3.35 0.03
CA ILE A 371 -29.94 3.54 0.74
C ILE A 371 -30.59 4.87 0.37
N ALA A 372 -29.84 5.97 0.40
CA ALA A 372 -30.35 7.29 0.06
C ALA A 372 -30.88 7.35 -1.38
N HIS A 373 -30.13 6.77 -2.31
CA HIS A 373 -30.55 6.63 -3.70
C HIS A 373 -31.83 5.79 -3.82
N ALA A 374 -31.87 4.60 -3.20
CA ALA A 374 -33.03 3.73 -3.24
C ALA A 374 -34.28 4.42 -2.70
N ASN A 375 -34.17 5.11 -1.55
CA ASN A 375 -35.28 5.86 -0.98
C ASN A 375 -35.74 7.03 -1.85
N THR A 376 -34.84 7.63 -2.63
CA THR A 376 -35.19 8.74 -3.52
C THR A 376 -35.91 8.24 -4.78
N PHE A 377 -35.44 7.16 -5.38
CA PHE A 377 -35.86 6.74 -6.73
C PHE A 377 -36.82 5.54 -6.76
N PHE A 378 -36.84 4.70 -5.72
CA PHE A 378 -37.64 3.46 -5.72
C PHE A 378 -38.76 3.45 -4.68
N SER A 379 -38.93 4.54 -3.94
CA SER A 379 -40.10 4.71 -3.09
C SER A 379 -41.35 4.84 -3.96
N ASN A 380 -42.40 4.10 -3.62
CA ASN A 380 -43.66 4.09 -4.34
C ASN A 380 -44.86 4.09 -3.38
N ILE A 381 -46.08 4.05 -3.94
CA ILE A 381 -47.33 4.13 -3.15
C ILE A 381 -47.43 3.01 -2.12
N LEU A 382 -46.93 1.81 -2.45
CA LEU A 382 -46.98 0.63 -1.59
C LEU A 382 -45.77 0.55 -0.65
N ILE A 383 -44.58 0.90 -1.14
CA ILE A 383 -43.30 0.80 -0.42
C ILE A 383 -42.72 2.20 -0.27
N LYS A 384 -42.97 2.83 0.89
CA LYS A 384 -42.53 4.20 1.19
C LYS A 384 -41.02 4.34 1.41
N GLU A 385 -40.34 3.24 1.74
CA GLU A 385 -38.90 3.20 1.93
C GLU A 385 -38.28 2.40 0.80
N GLY A 386 -37.80 3.09 -0.23
CA GLY A 386 -37.28 2.46 -1.44
C GLY A 386 -36.13 1.48 -1.23
N TRP A 387 -35.40 1.52 -0.11
CA TRP A 387 -34.42 0.48 0.24
C TRP A 387 -35.05 -0.92 0.40
N LYS A 388 -36.35 -1.01 0.71
CA LYS A 388 -37.09 -2.27 0.88
C LYS A 388 -37.56 -2.88 -0.44
N THR A 389 -37.43 -2.19 -1.58
CA THR A 389 -37.75 -2.77 -2.88
C THR A 389 -36.65 -3.72 -3.35
N ASP A 390 -36.95 -4.57 -4.33
CA ASP A 390 -35.95 -5.46 -4.91
C ASP A 390 -34.81 -4.68 -5.57
N GLN A 391 -35.13 -3.57 -6.24
CA GLN A 391 -34.13 -2.66 -6.79
C GLN A 391 -33.24 -2.06 -5.69
N GLY A 392 -33.82 -1.63 -4.56
CA GLY A 392 -33.07 -1.13 -3.41
C GLY A 392 -32.16 -2.19 -2.78
N ARG A 393 -32.67 -3.42 -2.60
CA ARG A 393 -31.92 -4.57 -2.11
C ARG A 393 -30.73 -4.89 -3.01
N VAL A 394 -30.93 -4.90 -4.33
CA VAL A 394 -29.86 -5.16 -5.31
C VAL A 394 -28.80 -4.05 -5.26
N LEU A 395 -29.18 -2.77 -5.19
CA LEU A 395 -28.21 -1.67 -5.03
C LEU A 395 -27.35 -1.85 -3.78
N MET A 396 -27.95 -2.17 -2.65
CA MET A 396 -27.22 -2.31 -1.38
C MET A 396 -26.28 -3.51 -1.36
N LYS A 397 -26.68 -4.63 -1.98
CA LYS A 397 -25.92 -5.89 -2.02
C LYS A 397 -24.84 -5.91 -3.10
N TYR A 398 -25.17 -5.42 -4.29
CA TYR A 398 -24.31 -5.53 -5.48
C TYR A 398 -23.71 -4.20 -5.93
N GLY A 399 -24.19 -3.07 -5.43
CA GLY A 399 -23.71 -1.74 -5.81
C GLY A 399 -24.50 -1.14 -6.97
N PHE A 400 -24.07 0.03 -7.44
CA PHE A 400 -24.70 0.72 -8.55
C PHE A 400 -24.48 -0.02 -9.87
N PRO A 401 -25.51 -0.13 -10.73
CA PRO A 401 -25.33 -0.66 -12.07
C PRO A 401 -24.44 0.25 -12.92
N SER A 402 -23.60 -0.35 -13.75
CA SER A 402 -22.83 0.37 -14.77
C SER A 402 -23.72 0.81 -15.93
N GLN A 403 -24.78 0.05 -16.21
CA GLN A 403 -25.77 0.35 -17.23
C GLN A 403 -27.18 -0.08 -16.77
N VAL A 404 -28.18 0.70 -17.14
CA VAL A 404 -29.60 0.38 -16.92
C VAL A 404 -30.36 0.58 -18.23
N ASP A 405 -30.93 -0.50 -18.75
CA ASP A 405 -31.84 -0.47 -19.91
C ASP A 405 -33.28 -0.38 -19.39
N ARG A 406 -34.00 0.70 -19.75
CA ARG A 406 -35.37 0.97 -19.28
C ARG A 406 -36.37 0.90 -20.41
N HIS A 407 -37.44 0.13 -20.20
CA HIS A 407 -38.52 -0.05 -21.17
C HIS A 407 -39.84 0.29 -20.50
N THR A 408 -40.25 1.57 -20.53
CA THR A 408 -41.39 2.05 -19.72
C THR A 408 -42.68 2.30 -20.51
N ASN A 409 -42.64 2.36 -21.84
CA ASN A 409 -43.76 2.80 -22.68
C ASN A 409 -43.88 1.99 -24.00
N GLU A 410 -43.54 0.71 -23.97
CA GLU A 410 -43.63 -0.17 -25.15
C GLU A 410 -45.03 -0.79 -25.27
N SER A 411 -45.64 -0.69 -26.45
CA SER A 411 -46.97 -1.24 -26.70
C SER A 411 -46.95 -2.77 -26.68
N GLY A 412 -47.86 -3.38 -25.90
CA GLY A 412 -48.01 -4.84 -25.83
C GLY A 412 -47.11 -5.55 -24.81
N VAL A 413 -46.34 -4.80 -24.00
CA VAL A 413 -45.50 -5.37 -22.93
C VAL A 413 -45.61 -4.57 -21.62
N ARG A 414 -45.34 -5.22 -20.48
CA ARG A 414 -45.23 -4.56 -19.16
C ARG A 414 -43.93 -3.75 -19.07
N PRO A 415 -43.89 -2.66 -18.29
CA PRO A 415 -42.65 -1.95 -18.02
C PRO A 415 -41.61 -2.84 -17.33
N TYR A 416 -40.36 -2.79 -17.79
CA TYR A 416 -39.26 -3.55 -17.20
C TYR A 416 -37.92 -2.80 -17.27
N GLU A 417 -36.99 -3.19 -16.42
CA GLU A 417 -35.61 -2.70 -16.40
C GLU A 417 -34.62 -3.87 -16.39
N ILE A 418 -33.51 -3.69 -17.11
CA ILE A 418 -32.36 -4.60 -17.08
C ILE A 418 -31.17 -3.84 -16.55
N TRP A 419 -30.59 -4.32 -15.46
CA TRP A 419 -29.44 -3.71 -14.81
C TRP A 419 -28.21 -4.56 -15.05
N TYR A 420 -27.11 -3.94 -15.44
CA TYR A 420 -25.81 -4.57 -15.63
C TYR A 420 -24.85 -4.08 -14.56
N ILE A 421 -24.15 -5.01 -13.90
CA ILE A 421 -23.17 -4.70 -12.86
C ILE A 421 -21.85 -5.37 -13.23
N ASP A 422 -20.86 -4.54 -13.55
CA ASP A 422 -19.52 -4.97 -13.92
C ASP A 422 -18.63 -5.27 -12.71
N GLY A 423 -17.53 -5.99 -12.94
CA GLY A 423 -16.51 -6.26 -11.92
C GLY A 423 -16.92 -7.27 -10.83
N LYS A 424 -18.12 -7.87 -10.92
CA LYS A 424 -18.60 -8.92 -10.02
C LYS A 424 -19.01 -10.15 -10.81
N GLN A 425 -18.52 -11.33 -10.42
CA GLN A 425 -18.85 -12.63 -11.03
C GLN A 425 -18.75 -12.67 -12.57
N GLY A 426 -17.83 -11.89 -13.16
CA GLY A 426 -17.67 -11.81 -14.62
C GLY A 426 -18.70 -10.94 -15.36
N GLY A 427 -19.52 -10.17 -14.62
CA GLY A 427 -20.62 -9.34 -15.14
C GLY A 427 -21.96 -9.98 -14.82
N ILE A 428 -22.75 -9.34 -13.95
CA ILE A 428 -24.07 -9.84 -13.53
C ILE A 428 -25.18 -8.96 -14.05
N GLN A 429 -26.34 -9.57 -14.29
CA GLN A 429 -27.54 -8.92 -14.77
C GLN A 429 -28.70 -9.16 -13.81
N PHE A 430 -29.56 -8.16 -13.66
CA PHE A 430 -30.82 -8.26 -12.94
C PHE A 430 -31.95 -7.75 -13.83
N GLN A 431 -33.06 -8.48 -13.88
CA GLN A 431 -34.24 -8.09 -14.63
C GLN A 431 -35.40 -7.87 -13.68
N PHE A 432 -35.96 -6.66 -13.74
CA PHE A 432 -37.07 -6.24 -12.91
C PHE A 432 -38.28 -5.89 -13.76
N VAL A 433 -39.48 -6.23 -13.30
CA VAL A 433 -40.73 -5.97 -14.02
C VAL A 433 -41.73 -5.29 -13.09
N ASP A 434 -42.37 -4.23 -13.57
CA ASP A 434 -43.54 -3.64 -12.90
C ASP A 434 -44.79 -4.41 -13.31
N LEU A 435 -45.13 -5.41 -12.50
CA LEU A 435 -46.26 -6.29 -12.79
C LEU A 435 -47.61 -5.56 -12.75
N LYS A 436 -47.74 -4.48 -11.98
CA LYS A 436 -49.06 -3.85 -11.72
C LYS A 436 -49.18 -2.44 -12.26
N GLY A 437 -48.10 -1.85 -12.80
CA GLY A 437 -48.09 -0.50 -13.33
C GLY A 437 -48.07 0.60 -12.25
N PHE A 438 -47.63 0.25 -11.03
CA PHE A 438 -47.58 1.18 -9.89
C PHE A 438 -46.16 1.66 -9.55
N GLY A 439 -45.19 1.39 -10.42
CA GLY A 439 -43.78 1.71 -10.21
C GLY A 439 -43.08 0.78 -9.23
N ASN A 440 -43.66 -0.39 -8.93
CA ASN A 440 -43.02 -1.40 -8.07
C ASN A 440 -42.40 -2.51 -8.91
N TYR A 441 -41.11 -2.33 -9.23
CA TYR A 441 -40.34 -3.27 -10.03
C TYR A 441 -39.83 -4.43 -9.17
N ILE A 442 -40.32 -5.63 -9.46
CA ILE A 442 -39.98 -6.88 -8.75
C ILE A 442 -38.90 -7.60 -9.55
N GLN A 443 -37.90 -8.16 -8.87
CA GLN A 443 -36.87 -8.96 -9.52
C GLN A 443 -37.45 -10.32 -9.94
N ILE A 444 -37.46 -10.57 -11.25
CA ILE A 444 -37.97 -11.83 -11.81
C ILE A 444 -36.83 -12.76 -12.24
N ASN A 445 -35.67 -12.20 -12.60
CA ASN A 445 -34.50 -12.98 -13.03
C ASN A 445 -33.18 -12.29 -12.66
N SER A 446 -32.15 -13.10 -12.48
CA SER A 446 -30.77 -12.65 -12.35
C SER A 446 -29.78 -13.72 -12.82
N THR A 447 -28.61 -13.28 -13.29
CA THR A 447 -27.46 -14.16 -13.55
C THR A 447 -26.54 -14.31 -12.33
N ALA A 448 -26.77 -13.56 -11.25
CA ALA A 448 -25.95 -13.61 -10.05
C ALA A 448 -26.15 -14.92 -9.27
N ILE A 449 -25.04 -15.48 -8.77
CA ILE A 449 -25.08 -16.71 -7.96
C ILE A 449 -25.90 -16.48 -6.68
N GLY A 450 -26.86 -17.37 -6.43
CA GLY A 450 -27.73 -17.34 -5.25
C GLY A 450 -28.96 -16.43 -5.37
N GLU A 451 -29.21 -15.87 -6.55
CA GLU A 451 -30.40 -15.09 -6.87
C GLU A 451 -31.38 -15.91 -7.73
N PRO A 452 -32.69 -15.57 -7.74
CA PRO A 452 -33.68 -16.21 -8.61
C PRO A 452 -33.27 -16.21 -10.08
N ARG A 453 -33.35 -17.39 -10.72
CA ARG A 453 -33.09 -17.56 -12.16
C ARG A 453 -34.33 -18.07 -12.88
N ASN A 454 -34.72 -17.35 -13.91
CA ASN A 454 -35.81 -17.66 -14.82
C ASN A 454 -35.44 -17.23 -16.24
N ASP A 455 -34.97 -18.17 -17.06
CA ASP A 455 -34.55 -17.88 -18.43
C ASP A 455 -35.74 -17.50 -19.35
N ARG A 456 -37.00 -17.72 -18.92
CA ARG A 456 -38.24 -17.41 -19.67
C ARG A 456 -38.99 -16.20 -19.10
N TRP A 457 -38.31 -15.36 -18.30
CA TRP A 457 -38.93 -14.24 -17.61
C TRP A 457 -39.65 -13.26 -18.54
N PHE A 458 -39.11 -13.02 -19.74
CA PHE A 458 -39.67 -12.07 -20.70
C PHE A 458 -41.04 -12.55 -21.23
N GLU A 459 -41.13 -13.81 -21.63
CA GLU A 459 -42.36 -14.42 -22.14
C GLU A 459 -43.44 -14.51 -21.07
N GLN A 460 -43.04 -14.78 -19.83
CA GLN A 460 -43.97 -15.02 -18.71
C GLN A 460 -44.47 -13.74 -18.05
N TYR A 461 -43.60 -12.73 -17.91
CA TYR A 461 -43.89 -11.56 -17.08
C TYR A 461 -43.91 -10.25 -17.86
N VAL A 462 -43.28 -10.17 -19.04
CA VAL A 462 -43.20 -8.93 -19.84
C VAL A 462 -44.23 -8.93 -20.97
N GLN A 463 -44.36 -10.01 -21.74
CA GLN A 463 -45.33 -10.07 -22.84
C GLN A 463 -46.78 -10.12 -22.33
N MET A 464 -47.63 -9.22 -22.82
CA MET A 464 -49.06 -9.29 -22.59
C MET A 464 -49.71 -10.09 -23.72
N PHE A 465 -50.15 -11.32 -23.45
CA PHE A 465 -50.96 -12.08 -24.43
C PHE A 465 -52.34 -11.44 -24.58
N ASP A 466 -52.82 -11.35 -25.82
CA ASP A 466 -54.18 -10.90 -26.13
C ASP A 466 -55.19 -11.84 -25.45
N SER A 467 -55.99 -11.27 -24.54
CA SER A 467 -57.10 -11.81 -23.75
C SER A 467 -57.30 -13.34 -23.68
N GLY A 468 -56.95 -13.96 -22.53
CA GLY A 468 -57.61 -15.18 -22.06
C GLY A 468 -56.73 -16.26 -21.45
N SER A 469 -56.03 -16.01 -20.32
CA SER A 469 -55.68 -17.07 -19.37
C SER A 469 -55.11 -16.49 -18.06
N ASN A 470 -55.33 -17.25 -16.98
CA ASN A 470 -55.19 -16.87 -15.57
C ASN A 470 -53.90 -16.12 -15.20
N GLN A 471 -54.07 -15.08 -14.37
CA GLN A 471 -53.00 -14.49 -13.57
C GLN A 471 -52.30 -15.60 -12.78
N LEU A 472 -51.03 -15.84 -13.07
CA LEU A 472 -50.14 -16.55 -12.15
C LEU A 472 -49.73 -15.55 -11.06
N ASP A 473 -50.01 -15.89 -9.81
CA ASP A 473 -49.44 -15.18 -8.67
C ASP A 473 -47.91 -15.38 -8.64
N PRO A 474 -47.14 -14.35 -8.29
CA PRO A 474 -45.69 -14.44 -8.19
C PRO A 474 -45.25 -15.40 -7.06
N PRO A 475 -44.04 -15.99 -7.15
CA PRO A 475 -43.48 -16.83 -6.10
C PRO A 475 -43.18 -16.08 -4.79
#